data_AF-A0A0W0SA57-F1
#
_entry.id   AF-A0A0W0SA57-F1
#
_cell.length_a   1.000
_cell.length_b   1.000
_cell.length_c   1.000
_cell.angle_alpha   90.00
_cell.angle_beta   90.00
_cell.angle_gamma   90.00
#
_symmetry.space_group_name_H-M   'P 1'
#
loop_
_entity.id
_entity.type
_entity.pdbx_description
1 polymer ?
#
loop_
_entity_poly.entity_id
_entity_poly.type
_entity_poly.pdbx_seq_one_letter_code
_entity_poly.pdbx_strand_id
1 'polypeptide(L)'
;MNIPVLSAFAFLIATTVTFADNTSYNGADNPIIPADNNKIRLDLSQCIEDTNEVMSDNETHDLAKDLCKLRAEHQTARKHVLKGLSELVDQYQGVTNHDHDQRLAHTISLIQNGIKICLDALASQEYCHNIGCATEPEIDAIFCDNQAMAIINRILGRE
;
A
#
# COMPACT_ATOMS: atom_id res chain seq x y z
N MET A 1 -42.15 -9.49 -39.77
CA MET A 1 -41.66 -9.51 -38.37
C MET A 1 -40.16 -9.73 -38.45
N ASN A 2 -39.35 -8.69 -38.26
CA ASN A 2 -37.89 -8.76 -38.34
C ASN A 2 -37.33 -8.74 -36.91
N ILE A 3 -36.50 -9.73 -36.58
CA ILE A 3 -35.77 -9.82 -35.32
C ILE A 3 -34.47 -9.02 -35.51
N PRO A 4 -34.09 -8.07 -34.64
CA PRO A 4 -32.77 -7.47 -34.71
C PRO A 4 -31.76 -8.41 -34.06
N VAL A 5 -30.71 -8.74 -34.80
CA VAL A 5 -29.53 -9.43 -34.30
C VAL A 5 -28.73 -8.43 -33.47
N LEU A 6 -28.59 -8.70 -32.16
CA LEU A 6 -27.67 -7.97 -31.30
C LEU A 6 -26.23 -8.38 -31.66
N SER A 7 -25.52 -7.53 -32.39
CA SER A 7 -24.07 -7.68 -32.59
C SER A 7 -23.36 -7.34 -31.29
N ALA A 8 -22.92 -8.35 -30.54
CA ALA A 8 -22.04 -8.17 -29.41
C ALA A 8 -20.63 -7.78 -29.91
N PHE A 9 -20.27 -6.51 -29.72
CA PHE A 9 -18.89 -6.07 -29.87
C PHE A 9 -18.08 -6.65 -28.70
N ALA A 10 -17.35 -7.73 -28.95
CA ALA A 10 -16.29 -8.18 -28.06
C ALA A 10 -15.16 -7.15 -28.14
N PHE A 11 -15.15 -6.21 -27.18
CA PHE A 11 -13.97 -5.37 -26.92
C PHE A 11 -12.89 -6.28 -26.33
N LEU A 12 -12.06 -6.86 -27.19
CA LEU A 12 -10.76 -7.39 -26.80
C LEU A 12 -9.92 -6.19 -26.35
N ILE A 13 -9.97 -5.89 -25.05
CA ILE A 13 -8.96 -5.03 -24.41
C ILE A 13 -7.68 -5.85 -24.42
N ALA A 14 -6.91 -5.73 -25.50
CA ALA A 14 -5.54 -6.18 -25.53
C ALA A 14 -4.77 -5.29 -24.54
N THR A 15 -4.67 -5.74 -23.29
CA THR A 15 -3.71 -5.20 -22.35
C THR A 15 -2.33 -5.56 -22.89
N THR A 16 -1.69 -4.61 -23.58
CA THR A 16 -0.30 -4.74 -23.96
C THR A 16 0.50 -4.88 -22.67
N VAL A 17 1.01 -6.08 -22.42
CA VAL A 17 2.04 -6.29 -21.41
C VAL A 17 3.24 -5.46 -21.85
N THR A 18 3.42 -4.30 -21.25
CA THR A 18 4.62 -3.49 -21.45
C THR A 18 5.78 -4.27 -20.85
N PHE A 19 6.55 -4.94 -21.70
CA PHE A 19 7.85 -5.44 -21.29
C PHE A 19 8.69 -4.25 -20.84
N ALA A 20 9.44 -4.44 -19.73
CA ALA A 20 10.31 -3.42 -19.18
C ALA A 20 11.17 -2.80 -20.30
N ASP A 21 11.25 -1.47 -20.35
CA ASP A 21 12.26 -0.80 -21.16
C ASP A 21 13.63 -1.41 -20.79
N ASN A 22 14.48 -1.70 -21.77
CA ASN A 22 15.79 -2.35 -21.58
C ASN A 22 16.81 -1.47 -20.81
N THR A 23 16.33 -0.57 -19.95
CA THR A 23 17.11 0.34 -19.14
C THR A 23 17.37 -0.29 -17.78
N SER A 24 18.62 -0.25 -17.34
CA SER A 24 19.00 -0.60 -15.96
C SER A 24 18.23 0.20 -14.92
N TYR A 25 18.12 -0.36 -13.71
CA TYR A 25 17.49 0.33 -12.59
C TYR A 25 18.21 1.65 -12.29
N ASN A 26 17.47 2.76 -12.36
CA ASN A 26 17.93 4.11 -12.04
C ASN A 26 17.08 4.79 -10.95
N GLY A 27 16.27 4.01 -10.23
CA GLY A 27 15.46 4.49 -9.11
C GLY A 27 16.29 4.70 -7.84
N ALA A 28 15.64 5.15 -6.77
CA ALA A 28 16.29 5.37 -5.49
C ALA A 28 16.68 4.05 -4.80
N ASP A 29 17.81 4.03 -4.11
CA ASP A 29 18.24 2.87 -3.31
C ASP A 29 17.28 2.58 -2.15
N ASN A 30 16.57 3.60 -1.68
CA ASN A 30 15.55 3.52 -0.64
C ASN A 30 14.19 3.97 -1.20
N PRO A 31 13.42 3.07 -1.81
CA PRO A 31 12.09 3.40 -2.33
C PRO A 31 11.15 3.85 -1.19
N ILE A 32 10.34 4.88 -1.45
CA ILE A 32 9.31 5.38 -0.54
C ILE A 32 7.94 4.77 -0.86
N ILE A 33 6.92 4.94 -0.01
CA ILE A 33 5.54 4.57 -0.35
C ILE A 33 4.74 5.86 -0.59
N PRO A 34 4.25 6.14 -1.81
CA PRO A 34 3.55 7.39 -2.11
C PRO A 34 2.27 7.63 -1.31
N ALA A 35 1.69 6.59 -0.69
CA ALA A 35 0.57 6.75 0.24
C ALA A 35 0.95 7.54 1.52
N ASP A 36 2.24 7.74 1.79
CA ASP A 36 2.79 8.53 2.91
C ASP A 36 2.75 10.05 2.69
N ASN A 37 1.68 10.59 2.10
CA ASN A 37 1.56 12.05 1.94
C ASN A 37 1.57 12.78 3.29
N ASN A 38 1.25 12.08 4.38
CA ASN A 38 1.34 12.58 5.75
C ASN A 38 2.17 11.63 6.62
N LYS A 39 2.99 12.19 7.52
CA LYS A 39 3.74 11.42 8.52
C LYS A 39 2.77 10.74 9.49
N ILE A 40 2.98 9.45 9.76
CA ILE A 40 2.26 8.72 10.82
C ILE A 40 2.54 9.41 12.17
N ARG A 41 1.51 10.00 12.78
CA ARG A 41 1.56 10.80 14.01
C ARG A 41 1.53 9.91 15.25
N LEU A 42 2.68 9.69 15.89
CA LEU A 42 2.82 8.76 17.02
C LEU A 42 2.68 9.39 18.41
N ASP A 43 2.65 10.72 18.50
CA ASP A 43 2.57 11.38 19.80
C ASP A 43 1.16 11.24 20.37
N LEU A 44 1.05 10.85 21.65
CA LEU A 44 -0.23 10.68 22.33
C LEU A 44 -1.09 11.95 22.27
N SER A 45 -0.48 13.13 22.36
CA SER A 45 -1.20 14.41 22.23
C SER A 45 -1.88 14.55 20.87
N GLN A 46 -1.25 14.04 19.81
CA GLN A 46 -1.78 14.05 18.46
C GLN A 46 -2.87 13.00 18.28
N CYS A 47 -2.72 11.81 18.88
CA CYS A 47 -3.79 10.81 18.90
C CYS A 47 -5.02 11.32 19.64
N ILE A 48 -4.85 12.09 20.72
CA ILE A 48 -5.96 12.72 21.45
C ILE A 48 -6.64 13.81 20.59
N GLU A 49 -5.86 14.63 19.89
CA GLU A 49 -6.39 15.63 18.96
C GLU A 49 -7.25 14.96 17.87
N ASP A 50 -6.70 13.95 17.20
CA ASP A 50 -7.36 13.26 16.09
C ASP A 50 -8.60 12.46 16.55
N THR A 51 -8.63 11.92 17.78
CA THR A 51 -9.85 11.27 18.31
C THR A 51 -10.91 12.28 18.73
N ASN A 52 -10.52 13.44 19.25
CA ASN A 52 -11.45 14.51 19.63
C ASN A 52 -12.11 15.18 18.41
N GLU A 53 -11.46 15.19 17.24
CA GLU A 53 -12.06 15.66 15.98
C GLU A 53 -13.23 14.76 15.54
N VAL A 54 -13.22 13.49 15.94
CA VAL A 54 -14.19 12.47 15.53
C VAL A 54 -15.23 12.20 16.62
N MET A 55 -14.90 12.43 17.90
CA MET A 55 -15.79 12.24 19.05
C MET A 55 -15.67 13.36 20.08
N SER A 56 -16.81 13.96 20.46
CA SER A 56 -16.87 15.08 21.41
C SER A 56 -17.00 14.70 22.89
N ASP A 57 -17.09 13.40 23.21
CA ASP A 57 -17.38 12.91 24.56
C ASP A 57 -16.15 12.34 25.29
N ASN A 58 -16.18 12.40 26.63
CA ASN A 58 -15.09 12.21 27.60
C ASN A 58 -14.46 10.79 27.65
N GLU A 59 -14.84 9.87 26.76
CA GLU A 59 -14.26 8.52 26.58
C GLU A 59 -13.04 8.52 25.61
N THR A 60 -12.63 9.69 25.13
CA THR A 60 -11.59 9.89 24.10
C THR A 60 -10.18 9.46 24.50
N HIS A 61 -9.89 9.28 25.80
CA HIS A 61 -8.54 8.96 26.28
C HIS A 61 -8.11 7.51 26.03
N ASP A 62 -9.01 6.54 26.20
CA ASP A 62 -8.68 5.14 25.93
C ASP A 62 -8.66 4.88 24.41
N LEU A 63 -9.58 5.51 23.67
CA LEU A 63 -9.55 5.50 22.21
C LEU A 63 -8.26 6.12 21.63
N ALA A 64 -7.79 7.24 22.20
CA ALA A 64 -6.53 7.85 21.77
C ALA A 64 -5.32 6.92 22.00
N LYS A 65 -5.32 6.14 23.08
CA LYS A 65 -4.26 5.13 23.32
C LYS A 65 -4.32 4.02 22.28
N ASP A 66 -5.51 3.53 21.96
CA ASP A 66 -5.71 2.48 20.95
C ASP A 66 -5.30 2.97 19.57
N LEU A 67 -5.69 4.21 19.18
CA LEU A 67 -5.22 4.84 17.95
C LEU A 67 -3.69 4.95 17.91
N CYS A 68 -3.07 5.44 18.98
CA CYS A 68 -1.61 5.55 19.05
C CYS A 68 -0.90 4.20 18.96
N LYS A 69 -1.49 3.14 19.54
CA LYS A 69 -0.98 1.78 19.41
C LYS A 69 -1.07 1.31 17.96
N LEU A 70 -2.23 1.47 17.30
CA LEU A 70 -2.40 1.13 15.89
C LEU A 70 -1.40 1.89 15.00
N ARG A 71 -1.19 3.17 15.24
CA ARG A 71 -0.18 3.96 14.51
C ARG A 71 1.24 3.46 14.70
N ALA A 72 1.59 2.98 15.90
CA ALA A 72 2.89 2.36 16.14
C ALA A 72 3.03 1.02 15.39
N GLU A 73 1.96 0.24 15.32
CA GLU A 73 1.90 -1.00 14.54
C GLU A 73 1.99 -0.72 13.04
N HIS A 74 1.24 0.25 12.52
CA HIS A 74 1.33 0.73 11.14
C HIS A 74 2.75 1.20 10.81
N GLN A 75 3.36 2.05 11.65
CA GLN A 75 4.74 2.48 11.40
C GLN A 75 5.71 1.30 11.35
N THR A 76 5.50 0.29 12.19
CA THR A 76 6.33 -0.92 12.20
C THR A 76 6.16 -1.71 10.91
N ALA A 77 4.93 -1.96 10.47
CA ALA A 77 4.63 -2.62 9.20
C ALA A 77 5.23 -1.85 8.02
N ARG A 78 5.05 -0.53 7.97
CA ARG A 78 5.63 0.36 6.96
C ARG A 78 7.15 0.27 6.90
N LYS A 79 7.82 0.30 8.05
CA LYS A 79 9.28 0.15 8.13
C LYS A 79 9.74 -1.19 7.58
N HIS A 80 9.01 -2.28 7.83
CA HIS A 80 9.33 -3.58 7.26
C HIS A 80 9.20 -3.58 5.73
N VAL A 81 8.13 -2.99 5.19
CA VAL A 81 7.95 -2.87 3.74
C VAL A 81 9.09 -2.05 3.11
N LEU A 82 9.41 -0.88 3.67
CA LEU A 82 10.50 -0.03 3.18
C LEU A 82 11.85 -0.76 3.20
N LYS A 83 12.13 -1.49 4.28
CA LYS A 83 13.32 -2.34 4.38
C LYS A 83 13.31 -3.42 3.30
N GLY A 84 12.19 -4.11 3.11
CA GLY A 84 12.05 -5.14 2.08
C GLY A 84 12.22 -4.60 0.66
N LEU A 85 11.73 -3.38 0.38
CA LEU A 85 11.95 -2.69 -0.89
C LEU A 85 13.43 -2.36 -1.10
N SER A 86 14.14 -1.89 -0.07
CA SER A 86 15.60 -1.68 -0.12
C SER A 86 16.34 -2.99 -0.38
N GLU A 87 15.93 -4.09 0.25
CA GLU A 87 16.55 -5.41 0.03
C GLU A 87 16.31 -5.95 -1.38
N LEU A 88 15.18 -5.62 -2.02
CA LEU A 88 14.97 -5.92 -3.45
C LEU A 88 15.96 -5.16 -4.32
N VAL A 89 16.24 -3.89 -4.01
CA VAL A 89 17.26 -3.11 -4.72
C VAL A 89 18.63 -3.75 -4.53
N ASP A 90 19.04 -4.00 -3.28
CA ASP A 90 20.33 -4.61 -2.96
C ASP A 90 20.54 -5.97 -3.66
N GLN A 91 19.46 -6.76 -3.79
CA GLN A 91 19.53 -8.09 -4.39
C GLN A 91 19.54 -8.07 -5.92
N TYR A 92 18.82 -7.17 -6.57
CA TYR A 92 18.56 -7.23 -8.01
C TYR A 92 19.17 -6.09 -8.84
N GLN A 93 19.63 -5.02 -8.21
CA GLN A 93 20.30 -3.93 -8.93
C GLN A 93 21.59 -4.44 -9.59
N GLY A 94 21.73 -4.16 -10.88
CA GLY A 94 22.85 -4.64 -11.69
C GLY A 94 22.84 -6.15 -11.99
N VAL A 95 21.82 -6.90 -11.55
CA VAL A 95 21.64 -8.32 -11.89
C VAL A 95 21.00 -8.42 -13.27
N THR A 96 21.82 -8.62 -14.29
CA THR A 96 21.37 -8.68 -15.70
C THR A 96 20.84 -10.04 -16.13
N ASN A 97 21.07 -11.09 -15.35
CA ASN A 97 20.50 -12.40 -15.62
C ASN A 97 18.95 -12.34 -15.52
N HIS A 98 18.25 -12.95 -16.48
CA HIS A 98 16.77 -12.97 -16.55
C HIS A 98 16.10 -11.59 -16.47
N ASP A 99 16.82 -10.54 -16.85
CA ASP A 99 16.38 -9.15 -16.83
C ASP A 99 15.94 -8.63 -15.44
N HIS A 100 16.53 -9.13 -14.35
CA HIS A 100 16.13 -8.72 -12.99
C HIS A 100 16.28 -7.22 -12.76
N ASP A 101 17.42 -6.64 -13.14
CA ASP A 101 17.72 -5.20 -13.03
C ASP A 101 16.72 -4.34 -13.83
N GLN A 102 16.38 -4.74 -15.06
CA GLN A 102 15.42 -4.01 -15.91
C GLN A 102 13.99 -4.08 -15.35
N ARG A 103 13.64 -5.19 -14.69
CA ARG A 103 12.31 -5.38 -14.08
C ARG A 103 12.17 -4.72 -12.72
N LEU A 104 13.28 -4.43 -12.03
CA LEU A 104 13.30 -3.97 -10.64
C LEU A 104 12.45 -2.72 -10.42
N ALA A 105 12.58 -1.71 -11.29
CA ALA A 105 11.79 -0.48 -11.21
C ALA A 105 10.28 -0.75 -11.31
N HIS A 106 9.90 -1.62 -12.24
CA HIS A 106 8.50 -2.02 -12.41
C HIS A 106 7.98 -2.80 -11.21
N THR A 107 8.77 -3.75 -10.68
CA THR A 107 8.42 -4.53 -9.48
C THR A 107 8.19 -3.62 -8.27
N ILE A 108 9.10 -2.69 -7.99
CA ILE A 108 8.96 -1.72 -6.90
C ILE A 108 7.69 -0.88 -7.08
N SER A 109 7.46 -0.38 -8.30
CA SER A 109 6.26 0.41 -8.61
C SER A 109 4.96 -0.37 -8.43
N LEU A 110 4.92 -1.64 -8.83
CA LEU A 110 3.76 -2.52 -8.61
C LEU A 110 3.46 -2.71 -7.12
N ILE A 111 4.48 -2.89 -6.29
CA ILE A 111 4.30 -3.06 -4.84
C ILE A 111 3.77 -1.75 -4.22
N GLN A 112 4.39 -0.62 -4.54
CA GLN A 112 3.96 0.70 -4.07
C GLN A 112 2.51 1.02 -4.48
N ASN A 113 2.17 0.78 -5.75
CA ASN A 113 0.81 0.98 -6.26
C ASN A 113 -0.18 -0.03 -5.67
N GLY A 114 0.27 -1.26 -5.38
CA GLY A 114 -0.54 -2.29 -4.75
C GLY A 114 -1.02 -1.87 -3.36
N ILE A 115 -0.16 -1.25 -2.55
CA ILE A 115 -0.54 -0.69 -1.24
C ILE A 115 -1.61 0.39 -1.43
N LYS A 116 -1.39 1.33 -2.36
CA LYS A 116 -2.36 2.38 -2.66
C LYS A 116 -3.71 1.82 -3.10
N ILE A 117 -3.72 0.87 -4.03
CA ILE A 117 -4.95 0.25 -4.54
C ILE A 117 -5.69 -0.50 -3.42
N CYS A 118 -4.95 -1.20 -2.56
CA CYS A 118 -5.51 -1.86 -1.39
C CYS A 118 -6.23 -0.87 -0.46
N LEU A 119 -5.56 0.24 -0.11
CA LEU A 119 -6.15 1.30 0.70
C LEU A 119 -7.39 1.95 0.02
N ASP A 120 -7.26 2.33 -1.25
CA ASP A 120 -8.36 2.95 -2.00
C ASP A 120 -9.58 2.01 -2.10
N ALA A 121 -9.34 0.70 -2.25
CA ALA A 121 -10.41 -0.29 -2.34
C ALA A 121 -11.15 -0.46 -1.01
N LEU A 122 -10.43 -0.53 0.12
CA LEU A 122 -11.04 -0.63 1.43
C LEU A 122 -11.82 0.64 1.78
N ALA A 123 -11.19 1.82 1.62
CA ALA A 123 -11.82 3.12 1.82
C ALA A 123 -13.07 3.34 0.94
N SER A 124 -13.18 2.67 -0.21
CA SER A 124 -14.39 2.76 -1.07
C SER A 124 -15.63 2.11 -0.46
N GLN A 125 -15.45 1.22 0.51
CA GLN A 125 -16.53 0.52 1.22
C GLN A 125 -16.70 1.00 2.66
N GLU A 126 -15.76 1.81 3.17
CA GLU A 126 -15.85 2.41 4.49
C GLU A 126 -16.96 3.47 4.51
N TYR A 127 -18.06 3.12 5.17
CA TYR A 127 -19.02 4.09 5.67
C TYR A 127 -18.91 4.11 7.18
N CYS A 128 -17.86 4.79 7.67
CA CYS A 128 -17.58 4.80 9.09
C CYS A 128 -18.67 5.61 9.82
N HIS A 129 -19.22 5.01 10.88
CA HIS A 129 -19.94 5.73 11.92
C HIS A 129 -19.08 5.62 13.18
N ASN A 130 -19.05 6.66 14.02
CA ASN A 130 -18.43 6.65 15.36
C ASN A 130 -16.91 6.32 15.38
N ILE A 131 -16.48 5.58 16.40
CA ILE A 131 -15.12 5.19 16.76
C ILE A 131 -14.36 4.57 15.57
N GLY A 132 -15.04 3.82 14.69
CA GLY A 132 -14.43 3.19 13.52
C GLY A 132 -13.68 4.18 12.62
N CYS A 133 -14.20 5.40 12.48
CA CYS A 133 -13.61 6.44 11.63
C CYS A 133 -12.18 6.84 12.03
N ALA A 134 -11.81 6.71 13.29
CA ALA A 134 -10.47 7.08 13.75
C ALA A 134 -9.45 5.95 13.57
N THR A 135 -9.88 4.69 13.73
CA THR A 135 -8.98 3.53 13.83
C THR A 135 -8.94 2.66 12.56
N GLU A 136 -10.03 2.58 11.80
CA GLU A 136 -10.10 1.78 10.56
C GLU A 136 -8.99 2.15 9.55
N PRO A 137 -8.67 3.44 9.31
CA PRO A 137 -7.58 3.79 8.40
C PRO A 137 -6.22 3.19 8.77
N GLU A 138 -5.93 3.06 10.07
CA GLU A 138 -4.66 2.47 10.55
C GLU A 138 -4.67 0.94 10.43
N ILE A 139 -5.82 0.30 10.69
CA ILE A 139 -6.00 -1.15 10.53
C ILE A 139 -5.80 -1.56 9.07
N ASP A 140 -6.42 -0.81 8.16
CA ASP A 140 -6.32 -1.03 6.71
C ASP A 140 -4.89 -0.83 6.21
N ALA A 141 -4.21 0.22 6.69
CA ALA A 141 -2.82 0.45 6.35
C ALA A 141 -1.90 -0.68 6.83
N ILE A 142 -2.07 -1.18 8.06
CA ILE A 142 -1.35 -2.35 8.57
C ILE A 142 -1.60 -3.58 7.67
N PHE A 143 -2.86 -3.83 7.29
CA PHE A 143 -3.21 -4.95 6.44
C PHE A 143 -2.55 -4.86 5.06
N CYS A 144 -2.66 -3.70 4.39
CA CYS A 144 -2.08 -3.48 3.07
C CYS A 144 -0.55 -3.56 3.09
N ASP A 145 0.11 -3.02 4.12
CA ASP A 145 1.56 -3.13 4.29
C ASP A 145 2.00 -4.58 4.52
N ASN A 146 1.26 -5.35 5.32
CA ASN A 146 1.56 -6.76 5.55
C ASN A 146 1.41 -7.61 4.27
N GLN A 147 0.40 -7.33 3.44
CA GLN A 147 0.25 -7.98 2.14
C GLN A 147 1.42 -7.64 1.20
N ALA A 148 1.83 -6.38 1.14
CA ALA A 148 3.00 -5.96 0.37
C ALA A 148 4.27 -6.68 0.85
N MET A 149 4.46 -6.79 2.17
CA MET A 149 5.59 -7.51 2.74
C MET A 149 5.58 -9.01 2.40
N ALA A 150 4.40 -9.64 2.35
CA ALA A 150 4.28 -11.04 1.92
C ALA A 150 4.74 -11.22 0.46
N ILE A 151 4.34 -10.32 -0.44
CA ILE A 151 4.80 -10.31 -1.84
C ILE A 151 6.32 -10.13 -1.91
N ILE A 152 6.86 -9.17 -1.16
CA ILE A 152 8.30 -8.92 -1.10
C ILE A 152 9.05 -10.17 -0.62
N ASN A 153 8.62 -10.79 0.48
CA ASN A 153 9.24 -12.01 1.01
C ASN A 153 9.21 -13.16 0.00
N ARG A 154 8.12 -13.32 -0.75
CA ARG A 154 8.02 -14.31 -1.82
C ARG A 154 9.04 -14.04 -2.93
N ILE A 155 9.20 -12.79 -3.36
CA ILE A 155 10.21 -12.41 -4.38
C ILE A 155 11.63 -12.68 -3.85
N LEU A 156 11.90 -12.33 -2.58
CA LEU A 156 13.19 -12.55 -1.93
C LEU A 156 13.45 -14.02 -1.53
N GLY A 157 12.49 -14.92 -1.73
CA GLY A 157 12.62 -16.35 -1.42
C GLY A 157 12.64 -16.69 0.08
N ARG A 158 11.90 -15.95 0.91
CA ARG A 158 11.89 -16.06 2.38
C ARG A 158 10.65 -16.72 2.98
N GLU A 159 9.86 -17.42 2.17
CA GLU A 159 8.64 -18.12 2.62
C GLU A 159 8.92 -19.22 3.65
#